data_AF-A0A1G0FRH4-F1
#
_entry.id   AF-A0A1G0FRH4-F1
#
_cell.length_a   1.000
_cell.length_b   1.000
_cell.length_c   1.000
_cell.angle_alpha   90.00
_cell.angle_beta   90.00
_cell.angle_gamma   90.00
#
_symmetry.space_group_name_H-M   'P 1'
#
loop_
_entity.id
_entity.type
_entity.pdbx_description
1 polymer ?
#
loop_
_entity_poly.entity_id
_entity_poly.type
_entity_poly.pdbx_seq_one_letter_code
_entity_poly.pdbx_strand_id
1 'polypeptide(L)' 'MGWWMLWEGILFVLFWAAVIGLAGWAISAWRPRDERRQPPAMDIAEERYARGDISREEFDLIRRDLQKVA' A
#
# COMPACT_ATOMS: atom_id res chain seq x y z
N MET A 1 32.46 35.06 14.42
CA MET A 1 32.42 33.69 14.98
C MET A 1 31.00 33.06 14.97
N GLY A 2 30.01 33.58 14.22
CA GLY A 2 28.62 33.06 14.22
C GLY A 2 28.23 32.20 13.01
N TRP A 3 29.01 32.24 11.94
CA TRP A 3 28.75 31.47 10.71
C TRP A 3 28.92 29.96 10.89
N TRP A 4 29.79 29.54 11.82
CA TRP A 4 29.99 28.13 12.14
C TRP A 4 28.77 27.51 12.83
N MET A 5 28.15 28.22 13.78
CA MET A 5 26.94 27.74 14.46
C MET A 5 25.73 27.57 13.53
N LEU A 6 25.62 28.39 12.47
CA LEU A 6 24.57 28.23 11.46
C LEU A 6 24.77 26.95 10.63
N TRP A 7 26.01 26.63 10.28
CA TRP A 7 26.34 25.42 9.52
C TRP A 7 26.01 24.15 10.31
N GLU A 8 26.34 24.12 11.61
CA GLU A 8 26.01 23.02 12.51
C GLU A 8 24.49 22.84 12.67
N GLY A 9 23.74 23.93 12.83
CA GLY A 9 22.27 23.89 12.92
C GLY A 9 21.62 23.33 11.65
N ILE A 10 22.12 23.70 10.47
CA ILE A 10 21.62 23.18 9.19
C ILE A 10 21.85 21.67 9.08
N LEU A 11 23.05 21.20 9.41
CA LEU A 11 23.37 19.76 9.37
C LEU A 11 22.49 18.96 10.34
N PHE A 12 22.20 19.50 11.52
CA PHE A 12 21.30 18.88 12.48
C PHE A 12 19.87 18.73 11.94
N VAL A 13 19.33 19.80 11.33
CA VAL A 13 17.98 19.77 10.72
C VAL A 13 17.94 18.79 9.54
N LEU A 14 18.96 18.80 8.68
CA LEU A 14 19.04 17.87 7.55
C LEU A 14 19.13 16.42 8.01
N PHE A 15 19.92 16.15 9.07
CA PHE A 15 20.02 14.82 9.66
C PHE A 15 18.66 14.33 10.17
N TRP A 16 17.94 15.15 10.95
CA TRP A 16 16.61 14.77 11.44
C TRP A 16 15.57 14.64 10.33
N ALA A 17 15.60 15.51 9.32
CA ALA A 17 14.73 15.39 8.15
C ALA A 17 14.99 14.07 7.40
N ALA A 18 16.26 13.67 7.25
CA ALA A 18 16.64 12.39 6.67
C ALA A 18 16.18 11.21 7.53
N VAL A 19 16.35 11.27 8.86
CA VAL A 19 15.89 10.22 9.79
C VAL A 19 14.37 10.06 9.74
N ILE A 20 13.62 11.15 9.80
CA ILE A 20 12.14 11.12 9.74
C ILE A 20 11.67 10.62 8.36
N GLY A 21 12.29 11.12 7.29
CA GLY A 21 12.01 10.66 5.92
C GLY A 21 12.27 9.17 5.75
N LEU A 22 13.39 8.67 6.29
CA LEU A 22 13.76 7.26 6.24
C LEU A 22 12.82 6.40 7.10
N ALA A 23 12.42 6.87 8.27
CA ALA A 23 11.45 6.18 9.12
C ALA A 23 10.08 6.09 8.43
N GLY A 24 9.58 7.19 7.87
CA GLY A 24 8.34 7.21 7.08
C GLY A 24 8.43 6.32 5.84
N TRP A 25 9.59 6.34 5.16
CA TRP A 25 9.87 5.46 4.03
C TRP A 25 9.87 3.99 4.44
N ALA A 26 10.54 3.62 5.55
CA ALA A 26 10.58 2.25 6.05
C ALA A 26 9.17 1.74 6.41
N ILE A 27 8.36 2.57 7.07
CA ILE A 27 6.96 2.24 7.39
C ILE A 27 6.14 2.06 6.10
N SER A 28 6.31 2.91 5.09
CA SER A 28 5.59 2.80 3.82
C SER A 28 6.10 1.66 2.92
N ALA A 29 7.37 1.27 3.05
CA ALA A 29 7.97 0.14 2.36
C ALA A 29 7.55 -1.20 2.97
N TRP A 30 7.28 -1.22 4.27
CA TRP A 30 6.81 -2.41 5.01
C TRP A 30 5.31 -2.54 5.12
N ARG A 31 4.56 -1.46 4.87
CA ARG A 31 3.16 -1.64 4.52
C ARG A 31 3.14 -2.58 3.32
N PRO A 32 2.45 -3.73 3.40
CA PRO A 32 2.11 -4.45 2.20
C PRO A 32 1.57 -3.38 1.26
N ARG A 33 2.17 -3.24 0.08
CA ARG A 33 1.34 -2.87 -1.05
C ARG A 33 0.31 -3.98 -1.06
N ASP A 34 -0.80 -3.78 -0.33
CA ASP A 34 -2.04 -4.44 -0.68
C ASP A 34 -2.07 -4.24 -2.16
N GLU A 35 -1.94 -5.35 -2.86
CA GLU A 35 -2.04 -5.42 -4.29
C GLU A 35 -3.46 -4.93 -4.57
N ARG A 36 -3.63 -3.60 -4.66
CA ARG A 36 -4.78 -2.91 -5.24
C ARG A 36 -4.77 -3.14 -6.75
N ARG A 37 -4.51 -4.39 -7.13
CA ARG A 37 -4.56 -4.99 -8.45
C ARG A 37 -5.52 -6.17 -8.46
N GLN A 38 -6.11 -6.56 -7.33
CA GLN A 38 -7.42 -7.19 -7.35
C GLN A 38 -8.48 -6.12 -7.05
N PRO A 39 -9.43 -5.88 -7.97
CA PRO A 39 -10.54 -5.00 -7.67
C PRO A 39 -11.26 -5.55 -6.44
N PRO A 40 -11.77 -4.70 -5.53
CA PRO A 40 -12.47 -5.12 -4.32
C PRO A 40 -13.64 -6.07 -4.58
N ALA A 41 -14.13 -6.14 -5.82
CA ALA A 41 -15.13 -7.09 -6.25
C ALA A 41 -14.64 -8.57 -6.32
N MET A 42 -13.35 -8.83 -6.56
CA MET A 42 -12.82 -10.21 -6.61
C MET A 42 -12.74 -10.81 -5.20
N ASP A 43 -12.22 -10.05 -4.23
CA ASP A 43 -12.14 -10.49 -2.83
C ASP A 43 -13.53 -10.78 -2.25
N ILE A 44 -14.52 -9.93 -2.56
CA ILE A 44 -15.92 -10.14 -2.14
C ILE A 44 -16.52 -11.40 -2.79
N ALA A 45 -16.19 -11.69 -4.05
CA ALA A 45 -16.67 -12.88 -4.74
C ALA A 45 -16.04 -14.15 -4.15
N GLU A 46 -14.74 -14.13 -3.84
CA GLU A 46 -14.03 -15.25 -3.22
C GLU A 46 -14.55 -15.55 -1.81
N GLU A 47 -14.78 -14.50 -1.00
CA GLU A 47 -15.35 -14.66 0.34
C GLU A 47 -16.75 -15.32 0.30
N ARG A 48 -17.60 -14.91 -0.63
CA ARG A 48 -18.95 -15.48 -0.79
C ARG A 48 -18.91 -16.92 -1.30
N TYR A 49 -17.97 -17.24 -2.19
CA TYR A 49 -17.77 -18.63 -2.65
C TYR A 49 -17.29 -19.53 -1.51
N ALA A 50 -16.33 -19.04 -0.70
CA ALA A 50 -15.84 -19.76 0.47
C ALA A 50 -16.93 -19.96 1.54
N ARG A 51 -17.86 -19.00 1.66
CA ARG A 51 -19.05 -19.12 2.51
C ARG A 51 -20.10 -20.09 1.96
N GLY A 52 -20.03 -20.42 0.66
CA GLY A 52 -21.02 -21.22 -0.04
C GLY A 52 -22.28 -20.45 -0.43
N ASP A 53 -22.25 -19.11 -0.36
CA ASP A 53 -23.37 -18.23 -0.72
C ASP A 53 -23.58 -18.18 -2.24
N ILE A 54 -22.55 -18.51 -3.02
CA ILE A 54 -22.59 -18.56 -4.49
C ILE A 54 -22.05 -19.89 -5.00
N SER A 55 -22.59 -20.36 -6.12
CA SER A 55 -22.10 -21.55 -6.80
C SER A 55 -20.78 -21.29 -7.53
N ARG A 56 -20.07 -22.36 -7.89
CA ARG A 56 -18.82 -22.29 -8.66
C ARG A 56 -19.03 -21.64 -10.04
N GLU A 57 -20.20 -21.87 -10.62
CA GLU A 57 -20.59 -21.32 -11.93
C GLU A 57 -20.77 -19.80 -11.87
N GLU A 58 -21.44 -19.30 -10.83
CA GLU A 58 -21.61 -17.86 -10.59
C GLU A 58 -20.27 -17.18 -10.30
N PHE A 59 -19.41 -17.80 -9.51
CA PHE A 59 -18.04 -17.29 -9.25
C PHE A 59 -17.24 -17.17 -10.55
N ASP A 60 -17.26 -18.18 -11.41
CA ASP A 60 -16.53 -18.17 -12.69
C ASP A 60 -17.04 -17.13 -13.69
N LEU A 61 -18.33 -16.77 -13.62
CA LEU A 61 -18.91 -15.68 -14.41
C LEU A 61 -18.42 -14.32 -13.91
N ILE A 62 -18.52 -14.07 -12.60
CA ILE A 62 -18.08 -12.82 -11.97
C ILE A 62 -16.58 -12.62 -12.20
N ARG A 63 -15.77 -13.67 -12.02
CA ARG A 63 -14.32 -13.63 -12.26
C ARG A 63 -13.98 -13.23 -13.71
N ARG A 64 -14.68 -13.82 -14.68
CA ARG A 64 -14.48 -13.51 -16.11
C ARG A 64 -14.92 -12.09 -16.47
N ASP A 65 -15.97 -11.60 -15.83
CA ASP A 65 -16.47 -10.24 -16.07
C ASP A 65 -15.52 -9.19 -15.48
N LEU A 66 -15.07 -9.40 -14.24
CA LEU A 66 -14.11 -8.52 -13.57
C LEU A 66 -12.75 -8.46 -14.27
N GLN A 67 -12.32 -9.55 -14.92
CA GLN A 67 -11.11 -9.58 -15.74
C GLN A 67 -11.24 -8.80 -17.06
N LYS A 68 -12.45 -8.57 -17.57
CA LYS A 68 -12.69 -7.78 -18.79
C LYS A 68 -12.76 -6.26 -18.54
N VAL A 69 -13.01 -5.86 -17.30
CA VAL A 69 -13.23 -4.45 -16.90
C VAL A 69 -11.96 -3.81 -16.32
N ALA A 70 -10.94 -4.59 -15.98
CA ALA A 70 -9.63 -4.14 -15.48
C ALA A 70 -8.63 -3.86 -16.62
#